data_AF-A0A379AIL8-F1
#
_entry.id   AF-A0A379AIL8-F1
#
_cell.length_a   1.000
_cell.length_b   1.000
_cell.length_c   1.000
_cell.angle_alpha   90.00
_cell.angle_beta   90.00
_cell.angle_gamma   90.00
#
_symmetry.space_group_name_H-M   'P 1'
#
loop_
_entity.id
_entity.type
_entity.pdbx_description
1 polymer ?
#
loop_
_entity_poly.entity_id
_entity_poly.type
_entity_poly.pdbx_seq_one_letter_code
_entity_poly.pdbx_strand_id
1 'polypeptide(L)' 'MLFMTVCWSWGGSGGLIAVDRAGNVALPFNSEGMYRGVARVGEVADVAIYRES' A
#
# COMPACT_ATOMS: atom_id res chain seq x y z
N MET A 1 4.46 -10.51 -8.04
CA MET A 1 3.66 -9.62 -8.90
C MET A 1 2.20 -10.05 -8.78
N LEU A 2 1.42 -9.37 -7.93
CA LEU A 2 -0.01 -9.60 -7.78
C LEU A 2 -0.71 -8.30 -8.21
N PHE A 3 -1.49 -8.37 -9.30
CA PHE A 3 -2.34 -7.27 -9.75
C PHE A 3 -3.77 -7.59 -9.37
N MET A 4 -4.36 -6.80 -8.46
CA MET A 4 -5.80 -6.68 -8.32
C MET A 4 -6.14 -5.20 -8.38
N THR A 5 -6.80 -4.80 -9.45
CA THR A 5 -7.23 -3.43 -9.69
C THR A 5 -8.47 -3.17 -8.84
N VAL A 6 -8.37 -2.31 -7.82
CA VAL A 6 -9.58 -1.72 -7.23
C VAL A 6 -10.20 -0.79 -8.26
N CYS A 7 -11.50 -0.97 -8.52
CA CYS A 7 -12.21 -0.23 -9.57
C CYS A 7 -12.48 1.20 -9.11
N TRP A 8 -11.47 2.06 -9.22
CA TRP A 8 -11.47 3.43 -8.69
C TRP A 8 -12.60 4.29 -9.29
N SER A 9 -13.00 3.99 -10.52
CA SER A 9 -14.04 4.73 -11.25
C SER A 9 -15.48 4.31 -10.91
N TRP A 10 -15.69 3.24 -10.13
CA TRP A 10 -17.03 2.69 -9.82
C TRP A 10 -17.38 2.78 -8.33
N GLY A 11 -16.72 3.67 -7.57
CA GLY A 11 -16.95 3.82 -6.14
C GLY A 11 -16.26 2.76 -5.27
N GLY A 12 -15.29 2.01 -5.82
CA GLY A 12 -14.50 1.05 -5.07
C GLY A 12 -13.54 1.75 -4.09
N SER A 13 -13.66 1.43 -2.80
CA SER A 13 -12.76 1.87 -1.73
C SER A 13 -11.84 0.73 -1.29
N GLY A 14 -10.56 1.01 -1.09
CA GLY A 14 -9.56 0.05 -0.65
C GLY A 14 -8.13 0.52 -0.90
N GLY A 15 -7.21 -0.45 -0.99
CA GLY A 15 -5.81 -0.21 -1.26
C GLY A 15 -5.09 -1.45 -1.78
N LEU A 16 -3.88 -1.24 -2.27
CA LEU A 16 -3.02 -2.27 -2.83
C LEU A 16 -1.65 -2.19 -2.15
N ILE A 17 -1.06 -3.36 -1.91
CA ILE A 17 0.34 -3.47 -1.53
C ILE A 17 1.07 -4.23 -2.63
N ALA A 18 2.10 -3.62 -3.19
CA ALA A 18 2.89 -4.22 -4.27
C ALA A 18 4.39 -4.01 -4.04
N VAL A 19 5.16 -5.01 -4.46
CA VAL A 19 6.62 -4.95 -4.51
C VAL A 19 7.07 -5.36 -5.91
N ASP A 20 7.93 -4.56 -6.53
CA ASP A 20 8.46 -4.87 -7.84
C ASP A 20 9.76 -5.71 -7.78
N ARG A 21 10.29 -6.07 -8.94
CA ARG A 21 11.53 -6.87 -9.04
C ARG A 21 12.78 -6.17 -8.50
N ALA A 22 12.74 -4.84 -8.39
CA ALA A 22 13.84 -4.03 -7.89
C ALA A 22 13.72 -3.78 -6.37
N GLY A 23 12.65 -4.26 -5.72
CA GLY A 23 12.39 -4.05 -4.29
C GLY A 23 11.72 -2.71 -3.98
N ASN A 24 11.20 -2.00 -4.99
CA ASN A 24 10.38 -0.81 -4.76
C ASN A 24 9.02 -1.24 -4.20
N VAL A 25 8.55 -0.52 -3.19
CA VAL A 25 7.29 -0.83 -2.48
C VAL A 25 6.27 0.26 -2.78
N ALA A 26 5.07 -0.15 -3.21
CA ALA A 26 3.93 0.73 -3.45
C ALA A 26 2.79 0.35 -2.50
N LEU A 27 2.26 1.34 -1.79
CA LEU A 27 1.18 1.21 -0.80
C LEU A 27 -0.02 2.15 -1.10
N PRO A 28 -0.53 2.25 -2.35
CA PRO A 28 -1.61 3.17 -2.67
C PRO A 28 -2.93 2.75 -2.02
N PHE A 29 -3.68 3.71 -1.49
CA PHE A 29 -5.04 3.52 -0.98
C PHE A 29 -5.90 4.76 -1.18
N ASN A 30 -7.20 4.55 -1.33
CA ASN A 30 -8.20 5.60 -1.50
C ASN A 30 -9.24 5.63 -0.37
N SER A 31 -9.19 4.67 0.56
CA SER A 31 -9.99 4.66 1.79
C SER A 31 -9.53 5.74 2.77
N GLU A 32 -10.32 5.96 3.83
CA GLU A 32 -9.96 6.87 4.92
C GLU A 32 -8.62 6.50 5.57
N GLY A 33 -8.36 5.19 5.68
CA GLY A 33 -7.08 4.64 6.11
C GLY A 33 -6.86 3.24 5.57
N MET A 34 -5.61 2.79 5.64
CA MET A 34 -5.16 1.43 5.32
C MET A 34 -4.10 1.02 6.34
N TYR A 35 -4.42 0.05 7.19
CA TYR A 35 -3.43 -0.63 8.04
C TYR A 35 -2.36 -1.25 7.13
N ARG A 36 -1.14 -0.73 7.21
CA ARG A 36 -0.03 -1.12 6.34
C ARG A 36 1.29 -1.10 7.10
N GLY A 37 2.21 -1.95 6.66
CA GLY A 37 3.59 -1.92 7.11
C GLY A 37 4.54 -2.36 6.01
N VAL A 38 5.72 -1.79 6.01
CA VAL A 38 6.84 -2.17 5.14
C VAL A 38 8.08 -2.40 5.99
N ALA A 39 8.75 -3.52 5.74
CA ALA A 39 10.02 -3.85 6.38
C ALA A 39 11.03 -4.24 5.31
N ARG A 40 12.25 -3.73 5.44
CA ARG A 40 13.41 -4.16 4.65
C ARG A 40 14.47 -4.71 5.58
N VAL A 41 15.29 -5.61 5.06
CA VAL A 41 16.38 -6.22 5.83
C VAL A 41 17.35 -5.13 6.27
N GLY A 42 17.52 -4.98 7.59
CA GLY A 42 18.41 -3.98 8.18
C GLY A 42 17.84 -2.58 8.34
N GLU A 43 16.58 -2.34 7.93
CA GLU A 43 15.87 -1.08 8.16
C GLU A 43 14.86 -1.22 9.30
N VAL A 44 14.52 -0.09 9.94
CA VAL A 44 13.41 -0.05 10.89
C VAL A 44 12.10 -0.23 10.11
N ALA A 45 11.22 -1.09 10.60
CA ALA A 45 9.91 -1.29 9.99
C ALA A 45 9.06 -0.02 10.09
N ASP A 46 8.49 0.40 8.96
CA ASP A 46 7.57 1.51 8.88
C ASP A 46 6.13 0.98 8.89
N VAL A 47 5.29 1.52 9.77
CA VAL A 47 3.91 1.08 10.00
C VAL A 47 3.02 2.29 10.09
N ALA A 48 1.96 2.30 9.29
CA ALA A 48 1.02 3.41 9.21
C ALA A 48 -0.42 2.92 9.03
N ILE A 49 -1.37 3.75 9.41
CA ILE A 49 -2.81 3.46 9.29
C ILE A 49 -3.45 4.53 8.41
N TYR A 50 -3.23 5.81 8.74
CA TYR A 50 -3.78 6.92 7.98
C TYR A 50 -2.75 7.48 6.99
N ARG A 51 -3.19 8.42 6.15
CA ARG A 51 -2.27 9.33 5.45
C ARG A 51 -1.65 10.22 6.53
N GLU A 52 -0.34 10.44 6.49
CA GLU A 52 0.26 11.50 7.29
C GLU A 52 -0.41 12.83 6.90
N SER A 53 -0.76 13.65 7.90
CA SER A 53 -1.43 14.94 7.71
C SER A 53 -0.53 15.97 7.05
#